data_AF-A0A6N7PN42-F1
#
_entry.id   AF-A0A6N7PN42-F1
#
_cell.length_a   1.000
_cell.length_b   1.000
_cell.length_c   1.000
_cell.angle_alpha   90.00
_cell.angle_beta   90.00
_cell.angle_gamma   90.00
#
_symmetry.space_group_name_H-M   'P 1'
#
loop_
_entity.id
_entity.type
_entity.pdbx_description
1 polymer ?
#
loop_
_entity_poly.entity_id
_entity_poly.type
_entity_poly.pdbx_seq_one_letter_code
_entity_poly.pdbx_strand_id
1 'polypeptide(L)'
;MTTEWQRIRVAEDGTHHVVAGEPLYDARFDEVLAFHAPGLAPVRRDGEAFHVDVRGRPAYGRRFERTFGFYEGRAAVRGSDGWRHVLPDGTDLYPERYAWCGNYQQGRSAFRDMRGRYGHLDPDGRLISTTLWRYAGDFREGSAVVQADDGRSSHVRADGTLLHGRWFVDLDVFHKGFARARDGAGWMHVDRQGRAIYTRRFAAVEPFYNGQARVERHDGGLEVIDERGDPIVELRPARTSELAALSADLVGHWRTDTLAAAVSLGVFDVLPGAEGFVAERCRMPLDKTRRLLRALAELGVVTRRDDGTWASTPQGTFLRADHPLTLAGAALEYAGPLRQRWTSLETALRAEVFRPDDIFREVSSSPERCRAHHRMLESYARHDYEPLVDHLPIRAGDVVVDAGGGTGALASFIVAKHPSSRVVVLDLPGVPAAAIEPPPHLAFVETNLFDPWPVSADLIVLARVLHDWDDVHAIRLLIHARNALKPGGRIAIVEMVLDEDGHGGGLCDLHLLAVTGGRERTRRDFERILDAAGLRLVQERTTPSLPRVLVAVPA
;
A
#
# COMPACT_ATOMS: atom_id res chain seq x y z
N MET A 1 -21.07 18.32 47.46
CA MET A 1 -20.32 19.59 47.49
C MET A 1 -19.47 19.62 46.24
N THR A 2 -19.80 20.44 45.24
CA THR A 2 -18.99 20.61 44.03
C THR A 2 -17.66 21.24 44.43
N THR A 3 -16.55 20.54 44.21
CA THR A 3 -15.21 21.04 44.52
C THR A 3 -14.94 22.32 43.72
N GLU A 4 -14.42 23.34 44.41
CA GLU A 4 -14.23 24.72 43.95
C GLU A 4 -13.55 24.85 42.56
N TRP A 5 -12.65 23.91 42.24
CA TRP A 5 -11.90 23.93 40.99
C TRP A 5 -12.74 23.70 39.71
N GLN A 6 -13.91 23.06 39.80
CA GLN A 6 -14.76 22.76 38.63
C GLN A 6 -15.34 24.01 37.96
N ARG A 7 -15.36 25.14 38.68
CA ARG A 7 -15.83 26.43 38.16
C ARG A 7 -14.72 27.25 37.51
N ILE A 8 -13.45 26.84 37.69
CA ILE A 8 -12.30 27.52 37.14
C ILE A 8 -12.25 27.29 35.63
N ARG A 9 -11.91 28.32 34.87
CA ARG A 9 -11.66 28.26 33.43
C ARG A 9 -10.29 28.83 33.11
N VAL A 10 -9.75 28.46 31.95
CA VAL A 10 -8.56 29.09 31.40
C VAL A 10 -8.97 30.45 30.83
N ALA A 11 -8.19 31.49 31.10
CA ALA A 11 -8.39 32.81 30.50
C ALA A 11 -8.24 32.75 28.97
N GLU A 12 -8.87 33.67 28.24
CA GLU A 12 -8.81 33.69 26.76
C GLU A 12 -7.38 33.83 26.22
N ASP A 13 -6.51 34.52 26.95
CA ASP A 13 -5.09 34.69 26.60
C ASP A 13 -4.23 33.45 26.91
N GLY A 14 -4.78 32.44 27.60
CA GLY A 14 -4.09 31.22 27.99
C GLY A 14 -3.03 31.38 29.09
N THR A 15 -2.92 32.53 29.75
CA THR A 15 -1.80 32.83 30.69
C THR A 15 -2.13 32.56 32.15
N HIS A 16 -3.41 32.42 32.50
CA HIS A 16 -3.87 32.23 33.88
C HIS A 16 -5.27 31.63 33.92
N HIS A 17 -5.76 31.41 35.13
CA HIS A 17 -7.08 30.89 35.39
C HIS A 17 -8.03 31.98 35.90
N VAL A 18 -9.30 31.85 35.55
CA VAL A 18 -10.36 32.77 35.95
C VAL A 18 -11.52 32.03 36.62
N VAL A 19 -12.22 32.73 37.51
CA VAL A 19 -13.50 32.32 38.08
C VAL A 19 -14.48 33.47 37.93
N ALA A 20 -15.60 33.21 37.26
CA ALA A 20 -16.60 34.23 36.94
C ALA A 20 -16.02 35.47 36.20
N GLY A 21 -15.01 35.26 35.36
CA GLY A 21 -14.36 36.30 34.55
C GLY A 21 -13.20 37.02 35.23
N GLU A 22 -13.03 36.85 36.54
CA GLU A 22 -11.95 37.50 37.30
C GLU A 22 -10.73 36.57 37.47
N PRO A 23 -9.50 37.10 37.43
CA PRO A 23 -8.30 36.32 37.71
C PRO A 23 -8.35 35.62 39.06
N LEU A 24 -8.08 34.31 39.07
CA LEU A 24 -8.07 33.50 40.29
C LEU A 24 -6.88 33.82 41.22
N TYR A 25 -5.78 34.31 40.65
CA TYR A 25 -4.54 34.66 41.34
C TYR A 25 -3.72 35.66 40.50
N ASP A 26 -2.71 36.30 41.11
CA ASP A 26 -1.87 37.32 40.46
C ASP A 26 -0.83 36.75 39.51
N ALA A 27 -0.39 35.50 39.71
CA ALA A 27 0.62 34.88 38.86
C ALA A 27 0.17 34.79 37.38
N ARG A 28 1.13 34.99 36.46
CA ARG A 28 0.96 34.82 35.01
C ARG A 28 1.97 33.84 34.43
N PHE A 29 1.51 32.91 33.62
CA PHE A 29 2.29 31.83 33.03
C PHE A 29 2.38 32.02 31.52
N ASP A 30 3.34 31.35 30.89
CA ASP A 30 3.45 31.32 29.43
C ASP A 30 2.28 30.54 28.81
N GLU A 31 1.79 29.54 29.53
CA GLU A 31 0.66 28.68 29.15
C GLU A 31 0.04 28.06 30.41
N VAL A 32 -1.29 27.94 30.46
CA VAL A 32 -2.00 27.12 31.44
C VAL A 32 -2.99 26.18 30.75
N LEU A 33 -3.15 24.98 31.31
CA LEU A 33 -4.20 24.02 30.95
C LEU A 33 -5.23 23.93 32.08
N ALA A 34 -6.43 23.44 31.76
CA ALA A 34 -7.54 23.39 32.71
C ALA A 34 -7.21 22.61 34.01
N PHE A 35 -7.88 22.99 35.09
CA PHE A 35 -7.85 22.23 36.34
C PHE A 35 -8.54 20.87 36.18
N HIS A 36 -7.89 19.83 36.68
CA HIS A 36 -8.46 18.48 36.81
C HIS A 36 -8.37 18.01 38.26
N ALA A 37 -9.16 16.99 38.62
CA ALA A 37 -9.05 16.35 39.93
C ALA A 37 -7.60 15.89 40.19
N PRO A 38 -6.98 16.18 41.36
CA PRO A 38 -7.62 16.60 42.62
C PRO A 38 -7.77 18.12 42.82
N GLY A 39 -7.64 18.93 41.78
CA GLY A 39 -7.62 20.40 41.84
C GLY A 39 -6.27 20.98 41.47
N LEU A 40 -5.60 20.34 40.49
CA LEU A 40 -4.29 20.76 39.97
C LEU A 40 -4.41 21.11 38.49
N ALA A 41 -3.66 22.12 38.06
CA ALA A 41 -3.60 22.57 36.68
C ALA A 41 -2.15 22.54 36.16
N PRO A 42 -1.89 22.01 34.95
CA PRO A 42 -0.60 22.15 34.28
C PRO A 42 -0.34 23.60 33.89
N VAL A 43 0.88 24.06 34.09
CA VAL A 43 1.34 25.40 33.69
C VAL A 43 2.74 25.33 33.11
N ARG A 44 3.09 26.32 32.30
CA ARG A 44 4.47 26.54 31.81
C ARG A 44 4.93 27.94 32.13
N ARG A 45 6.16 28.08 32.63
CA ARG A 45 6.83 29.37 32.86
C ARG A 45 8.32 29.22 32.64
N ASP A 46 8.92 30.16 31.91
CA ASP A 46 10.36 30.23 31.66
C ASP A 46 10.93 28.94 31.05
N GLY A 47 10.14 28.29 30.19
CA GLY A 47 10.51 27.03 29.54
C GLY A 47 10.34 25.78 30.41
N GLU A 48 9.94 25.92 31.68
CA GLU A 48 9.67 24.80 32.59
C GLU A 48 8.16 24.55 32.75
N ALA A 49 7.77 23.28 32.79
CA ALA A 49 6.41 22.83 33.01
C ALA A 49 6.22 22.17 34.38
N PHE A 50 5.11 22.45 35.05
CA PHE A 50 4.76 21.92 36.37
C PHE A 50 3.26 22.05 36.64
N HIS A 51 2.79 21.58 37.81
CA HIS A 51 1.40 21.73 38.22
C HIS A 51 1.26 22.76 39.34
N VAL A 52 0.14 23.51 39.33
CA VAL A 52 -0.23 24.45 40.38
C VAL A 52 -1.53 24.08 41.07
N ASP A 53 -1.67 24.51 42.32
CA ASP A 53 -2.92 24.47 43.07
C ASP A 53 -3.87 25.61 42.66
N VAL A 54 -5.07 25.63 43.24
CA VAL A 54 -6.10 26.67 43.00
C VAL A 54 -5.66 28.08 43.44
N ARG A 55 -4.52 28.23 44.13
CA ARG A 55 -3.94 29.51 44.54
C ARG A 55 -2.77 29.91 43.63
N GLY A 56 -2.54 29.19 42.53
CA GLY A 56 -1.48 29.44 41.56
C GLY A 56 -0.08 29.07 42.07
N ARG A 57 0.02 28.32 43.17
CA ARG A 57 1.31 27.91 43.75
C ARG A 57 1.73 26.56 43.20
N PRO A 58 3.04 26.33 42.94
CA PRO A 58 3.53 25.01 42.55
C PRO A 58 3.10 23.94 43.55
N ALA A 59 2.49 22.86 43.05
CA ALA A 59 2.07 21.72 43.87
C ALA A 59 3.26 20.95 44.45
N TYR A 60 4.41 21.02 43.77
CA TYR A 60 5.66 20.38 44.15
C TYR A 60 6.87 21.09 43.50
N GLY A 61 8.09 20.77 43.96
CA GLY A 61 9.33 21.42 43.52
C GLY A 61 9.89 20.97 42.17
N ARG A 62 9.50 19.79 41.69
CA ARG A 62 10.01 19.21 40.44
C ARG A 62 9.53 19.96 39.20
N ARG A 63 10.34 19.97 38.14
CA ARG A 63 10.10 20.64 36.86
C ARG A 63 10.28 19.66 35.70
N PHE A 64 9.54 19.88 34.63
CA PHE A 64 9.47 19.03 33.45
C PHE A 64 9.55 19.86 32.17
N GLU A 65 9.80 19.22 31.04
CA GLU A 65 9.71 19.87 29.72
C GLU A 65 8.25 20.08 29.29
N ARG A 66 7.35 19.17 29.71
CA ARG A 66 5.92 19.25 29.43
C ARG A 66 5.10 18.50 30.48
N THR A 67 3.91 19.01 30.81
CA THR A 67 2.96 18.39 31.74
C THR A 67 1.54 18.46 31.19
N PHE A 68 0.72 17.45 31.48
CA PHE A 68 -0.71 17.41 31.15
C PHE A 68 -1.57 17.18 32.39
N GLY A 69 -2.87 17.40 32.26
CA GLY A 69 -3.81 17.30 33.38
C GLY A 69 -3.79 15.93 34.07
N PHE A 70 -4.22 15.91 35.33
CA PHE A 70 -4.41 14.67 36.07
C PHE A 70 -5.69 13.97 35.62
N TYR A 71 -5.54 12.73 35.15
CA TYR A 71 -6.65 11.82 34.85
C TYR A 71 -6.55 10.60 35.75
N GLU A 72 -7.64 10.30 36.47
CA GLU A 72 -7.69 9.19 37.43
C GLU A 72 -6.54 9.22 38.46
N GLY A 73 -6.09 10.41 38.85
CA GLY A 73 -5.02 10.61 39.84
C GLY A 73 -3.58 10.52 39.28
N ARG A 74 -3.40 10.45 37.95
CA ARG A 74 -2.07 10.45 37.31
C ARG A 74 -1.96 11.52 36.23
N ALA A 75 -0.80 12.13 36.09
CA ALA A 75 -0.51 13.09 35.02
C ALA A 75 0.61 12.57 34.11
N ALA A 76 0.42 12.66 32.80
CA ALA A 76 1.48 12.40 31.83
C ALA A 76 2.43 13.60 31.78
N VAL A 77 3.73 13.34 31.93
CA VAL A 77 4.77 14.37 31.92
C VAL A 77 5.98 13.93 31.10
N ARG A 78 6.69 14.90 30.51
CA ARG A 78 7.92 14.69 29.76
C ARG A 78 9.10 15.31 30.49
N GLY A 79 10.05 14.48 30.88
CA GLY A 79 11.39 14.92 31.31
C GLY A 79 12.41 14.72 30.20
N SER A 80 13.66 15.09 30.49
CA SER A 80 14.79 14.94 29.54
C SER A 80 15.09 13.48 29.18
N ASP A 81 14.76 12.54 30.07
CA ASP A 81 14.88 11.09 29.90
C ASP A 81 13.59 10.42 29.36
N GLY A 82 12.58 11.20 28.93
CA GLY A 82 11.38 10.70 28.24
C GLY A 82 10.06 10.91 28.99
N TRP A 83 9.00 10.28 28.50
CA TRP A 83 7.65 10.37 29.06
C TRP A 83 7.43 9.38 30.22
N ARG A 84 6.66 9.82 31.22
CA ARG A 84 6.20 9.00 32.36
C ARG A 84 4.89 9.53 32.92
N HIS A 85 4.33 8.80 33.89
CA HIS A 85 3.25 9.30 34.72
C HIS A 85 3.73 9.67 36.12
N VAL A 86 3.20 10.75 36.67
CA VAL A 86 3.45 11.20 38.05
C VAL A 86 2.19 11.23 38.88
N LEU A 87 2.36 11.09 40.19
CA LEU A 87 1.33 11.27 41.21
C LEU A 87 1.14 12.77 41.54
N PRO A 88 0.07 13.17 42.26
CA PRO A 88 -0.21 14.57 42.59
C PRO A 88 0.89 15.29 43.38
N ASP A 89 1.76 14.54 44.07
CA ASP A 89 2.94 15.05 44.78
C ASP A 89 4.19 15.21 43.89
N GLY A 90 4.09 14.87 42.61
CA GLY A 90 5.15 14.98 41.61
C GLY A 90 6.14 13.81 41.57
N THR A 91 5.90 12.77 42.38
CA THR A 91 6.70 11.53 42.35
C THR A 91 6.35 10.69 41.13
N ASP A 92 7.34 9.95 40.61
CA ASP A 92 7.11 9.00 39.53
C ASP A 92 6.21 7.86 40.03
N LEU A 93 5.20 7.48 39.24
CA LEU A 93 4.39 6.30 39.55
C LEU A 93 5.21 5.00 39.43
N TYR A 94 6.16 4.97 38.50
CA TYR A 94 6.99 3.82 38.15
C TYR A 94 8.32 4.28 37.51
N PRO A 95 9.37 3.44 37.50
CA PRO A 95 10.71 3.83 37.04
C PRO A 95 10.90 3.87 35.51
N GLU A 96 10.06 3.20 34.73
CA GLU A 96 10.17 3.10 33.27
C GLU A 96 9.99 4.45 32.55
N ARG A 97 10.54 4.54 31.33
CA ARG A 97 10.46 5.71 30.45
C ARG A 97 10.01 5.33 29.07
N TYR A 98 9.18 6.18 28.49
CA TYR A 98 8.56 5.93 27.18
C TYR A 98 8.85 7.07 26.20
N ALA A 99 8.73 6.79 24.91
CA ALA A 99 8.81 7.82 23.88
C ALA A 99 7.55 8.70 23.85
N TRP A 100 6.43 8.19 24.38
CA TRP A 100 5.17 8.92 24.56
C TRP A 100 4.25 8.18 25.55
N CYS A 101 3.41 8.92 26.28
CA CYS A 101 2.34 8.40 27.14
C CYS A 101 1.04 9.19 26.91
N GLY A 102 -0.09 8.49 26.87
CA GLY A 102 -1.43 9.07 26.85
C GLY A 102 -1.96 9.34 28.28
N ASN A 103 -3.20 9.80 28.36
CA ASN A 103 -3.87 10.00 29.65
C ASN A 103 -4.50 8.68 30.13
N TYR A 104 -4.61 8.50 31.45
CA TYR A 104 -5.39 7.39 31.99
C TYR A 104 -6.88 7.57 31.69
N GLN A 105 -7.49 6.56 31.10
CA GLN A 105 -8.93 6.47 30.83
C GLN A 105 -9.40 5.05 31.11
N GLN A 106 -10.43 4.91 31.96
CA GLN A 106 -10.98 3.63 32.39
C GLN A 106 -9.92 2.70 33.02
N GLY A 107 -8.99 3.27 33.79
CA GLY A 107 -7.91 2.55 34.47
C GLY A 107 -6.78 2.09 33.55
N ARG A 108 -6.64 2.68 32.35
CA ARG A 108 -5.67 2.28 31.33
C ARG A 108 -5.00 3.49 30.69
N SER A 109 -3.73 3.40 30.36
CA SER A 109 -3.02 4.44 29.58
C SER A 109 -2.27 3.82 28.42
N ALA A 110 -2.45 4.37 27.22
CA ALA A 110 -1.64 4.00 26.07
C ALA A 110 -0.23 4.57 26.20
N PHE A 111 0.78 3.83 25.75
CA PHE A 111 2.16 4.31 25.67
C PHE A 111 2.77 3.94 24.33
N ARG A 112 3.87 4.63 23.97
CA ARG A 112 4.76 4.25 22.88
C ARG A 112 6.17 4.08 23.39
N ASP A 113 6.78 2.92 23.12
CA ASP A 113 8.17 2.65 23.48
C ASP A 113 9.16 3.40 22.56
N MET A 114 10.45 3.29 22.87
CA MET A 114 11.53 3.93 22.09
C MET A 114 11.74 3.32 20.70
N ARG A 115 11.15 2.16 20.42
CA ARG A 115 11.16 1.50 19.11
C ARG A 115 9.93 1.86 18.26
N GLY A 116 9.04 2.71 18.78
CA GLY A 116 7.83 3.14 18.09
C GLY A 116 6.65 2.17 18.21
N ARG A 117 6.71 1.18 19.10
CA ARG A 117 5.63 0.22 19.34
C ARG A 117 4.73 0.69 20.48
N TYR A 118 3.43 0.41 20.34
CA TYR A 118 2.42 0.85 21.30
C TYR A 118 1.92 -0.29 22.18
N GLY A 119 1.51 0.05 23.41
CA GLY A 119 0.86 -0.86 24.34
C GLY A 119 0.04 -0.11 25.37
N HIS A 120 -0.46 -0.83 26.38
CA HIS A 120 -1.24 -0.24 27.48
C HIS A 120 -0.66 -0.59 28.85
N LEU A 121 -0.76 0.37 29.77
CA LEU A 121 -0.40 0.25 31.17
C LEU A 121 -1.64 0.08 32.04
N ASP A 122 -1.51 -0.72 33.10
CA ASP A 122 -2.49 -0.83 34.18
C ASP A 122 -2.41 0.42 35.12
N PRO A 123 -3.32 0.57 36.10
CA PRO A 123 -3.33 1.72 37.00
C PRO A 123 -2.04 1.92 37.82
N ASP A 124 -1.24 0.87 38.02
CA ASP A 124 0.02 0.92 38.75
C ASP A 124 1.22 1.12 37.81
N GLY A 125 0.98 1.29 36.50
CA GLY A 125 2.01 1.47 35.48
C GLY A 125 2.62 0.19 34.95
N ARG A 126 2.06 -0.99 35.25
CA ARG A 126 2.58 -2.26 34.75
C ARG A 126 2.04 -2.54 33.35
N LEU A 127 2.84 -3.22 32.53
CA LEU A 127 2.41 -3.69 31.20
C LEU A 127 1.25 -4.66 31.32
N ILE A 128 0.18 -4.43 30.56
CA ILE A 128 -0.99 -5.32 30.52
C ILE A 128 -0.73 -6.54 29.66
N SER A 129 0.03 -6.38 28.59
CA SER A 129 0.38 -7.44 27.66
C SER A 129 1.79 -7.23 27.12
N THR A 130 2.50 -8.32 26.85
CA THR A 130 3.79 -8.31 26.16
C THR A 130 3.63 -8.11 24.64
N THR A 131 2.43 -8.30 24.11
CA THR A 131 2.14 -8.04 22.69
C THR A 131 2.01 -6.54 22.49
N LEU A 132 2.93 -5.96 21.73
CA LEU A 132 2.91 -4.56 21.34
C LEU A 132 2.41 -4.39 19.91
N TRP A 133 1.78 -3.26 19.64
CA TRP A 133 1.07 -2.96 18.41
C TRP A 133 1.81 -1.87 17.60
N ARG A 134 1.45 -1.72 16.33
CA ARG A 134 1.90 -0.58 15.52
C ARG A 134 1.24 0.72 15.97
N TYR A 135 0.02 0.61 16.50
CA TYR A 135 -0.71 1.68 17.15
C TYR A 135 -1.62 1.13 18.24
N ALA A 136 -1.84 1.89 19.31
CA ALA A 136 -2.85 1.62 20.32
C ALA A 136 -3.48 2.93 20.78
N GLY A 137 -4.81 3.01 20.76
CA GLY A 137 -5.59 4.16 21.20
C GLY A 137 -6.03 4.08 22.66
N ASP A 138 -6.77 5.10 23.09
CA ASP A 138 -7.33 5.18 24.44
C ASP A 138 -8.52 4.24 24.63
N PHE A 139 -8.77 3.85 25.89
CA PHE A 139 -9.92 3.04 26.25
C PHE A 139 -11.20 3.88 26.30
N ARG A 140 -12.22 3.42 25.58
CA ARG A 140 -13.58 3.97 25.59
C ARG A 140 -14.60 2.83 25.54
N GLU A 141 -15.66 2.94 26.34
CA GLU A 141 -16.69 1.91 26.47
C GLU A 141 -16.14 0.48 26.69
N GLY A 142 -15.05 0.35 27.45
CA GLY A 142 -14.46 -0.93 27.85
C GLY A 142 -13.50 -1.58 26.83
N SER A 143 -13.10 -0.87 25.78
CA SER A 143 -12.14 -1.36 24.78
C SER A 143 -11.28 -0.25 24.19
N ALA A 144 -10.16 -0.61 23.59
CA ALA A 144 -9.32 0.28 22.80
C ALA A 144 -9.10 -0.26 21.39
N VAL A 145 -8.83 0.63 20.43
CA VAL A 145 -8.40 0.23 19.09
C VAL A 145 -6.90 -0.05 19.10
N VAL A 146 -6.48 -1.12 18.44
CA VAL A 146 -5.07 -1.46 18.18
C VAL A 146 -4.87 -1.74 16.70
N GLN A 147 -3.66 -1.50 16.20
CA GLN A 147 -3.27 -1.78 14.82
C GLN A 147 -2.12 -2.79 14.77
N ALA A 148 -2.27 -3.84 13.96
CA ALA A 148 -1.25 -4.85 13.73
C ALA A 148 -0.15 -4.36 12.77
N ASP A 149 0.89 -5.18 12.58
CA ASP A 149 2.03 -4.86 11.71
C ASP A 149 1.66 -4.78 10.22
N ASP A 150 0.56 -5.41 9.81
CA ASP A 150 -0.02 -5.31 8.46
C ASP A 150 -0.88 -4.05 8.24
N GLY A 151 -1.00 -3.19 9.25
CA GLY A 151 -1.76 -1.94 9.19
C GLY A 151 -3.26 -2.08 9.46
N ARG A 152 -3.78 -3.29 9.69
CA ARG A 152 -5.19 -3.48 10.02
C ARG A 152 -5.47 -3.25 11.50
N SER A 153 -6.67 -2.78 11.79
CA SER A 153 -7.12 -2.40 13.13
C SER A 153 -8.13 -3.39 13.72
N SER A 154 -8.08 -3.59 15.03
CA SER A 154 -9.04 -4.38 15.82
C SER A 154 -9.25 -3.78 17.21
N HIS A 155 -10.14 -4.37 18.00
CA HIS A 155 -10.40 -3.95 19.38
C HIS A 155 -9.76 -4.90 20.38
N VAL A 156 -9.24 -4.35 21.47
CA VAL A 156 -8.76 -5.10 22.64
C VAL A 156 -9.58 -4.81 23.89
N ARG A 157 -9.65 -5.80 24.78
CA ARG A 157 -10.20 -5.69 26.13
C ARG A 157 -9.18 -5.06 27.08
N ALA A 158 -9.65 -4.75 28.29
CA ALA A 158 -8.82 -4.18 29.36
C ALA A 158 -7.67 -5.10 29.84
N ASP A 159 -7.70 -6.39 29.51
CA ASP A 159 -6.62 -7.36 29.77
C ASP A 159 -5.64 -7.50 28.59
N GLY A 160 -5.81 -6.70 27.53
CA GLY A 160 -4.96 -6.71 26.33
C GLY A 160 -5.30 -7.80 25.32
N THR A 161 -6.29 -8.67 25.59
CA THR A 161 -6.75 -9.68 24.62
C THR A 161 -7.67 -9.07 23.57
N LEU A 162 -7.70 -9.64 22.36
CA LEU A 162 -8.60 -9.20 21.30
C LEU A 162 -10.07 -9.38 21.72
N LEU A 163 -10.85 -8.30 21.66
CA LEU A 163 -12.29 -8.31 21.94
C LEU A 163 -13.03 -9.23 20.95
N HIS A 164 -12.57 -9.28 19.71
CA HIS A 164 -13.06 -10.14 18.64
C HIS A 164 -11.94 -10.42 17.62
N GLY A 165 -12.06 -11.49 16.82
CA GLY A 165 -11.04 -11.88 15.84
C GLY A 165 -11.10 -11.15 14.48
N ARG A 166 -11.82 -10.02 14.38
CA ARG A 166 -12.03 -9.29 13.12
C ARG A 166 -11.05 -8.13 12.98
N TRP A 167 -10.53 -7.95 11.76
CA TRP A 167 -9.52 -6.97 11.40
C TRP A 167 -9.99 -6.12 10.24
N PHE A 168 -9.88 -4.81 10.36
CA PHE A 168 -10.40 -3.82 9.43
C PHE A 168 -9.28 -2.95 8.86
N VAL A 169 -9.51 -2.36 7.69
CA VAL A 169 -8.61 -1.36 7.11
C VAL A 169 -8.51 -0.14 8.03
N ASP A 170 -9.64 0.26 8.63
CA ASP A 170 -9.69 1.31 9.64
C ASP A 170 -10.81 1.01 10.64
N LEU A 171 -10.66 1.49 11.88
CA LEU A 171 -11.57 1.17 12.97
C LEU A 171 -11.53 2.25 14.06
N ASP A 172 -12.70 2.72 14.46
CA ASP A 172 -12.86 3.62 15.59
C ASP A 172 -13.24 2.88 16.87
N VAL A 173 -13.02 3.55 18.00
CA VAL A 173 -13.58 3.14 19.29
C VAL A 173 -15.12 3.12 19.26
N PHE A 174 -15.72 2.30 20.13
CA PHE A 174 -17.17 2.28 20.28
C PHE A 174 -17.72 3.62 20.79
N HIS A 175 -18.85 3.99 20.22
CA HIS A 175 -19.69 5.12 20.60
C HIS A 175 -21.15 4.68 20.57
N LYS A 176 -21.82 4.69 21.73
CA LYS A 176 -23.20 4.23 21.91
C LYS A 176 -23.39 2.78 21.43
N GLY A 177 -22.40 1.91 21.68
CA GLY A 177 -22.48 0.48 21.35
C GLY A 177 -22.06 0.09 19.93
N PHE A 178 -21.81 1.06 19.04
CA PHE A 178 -21.33 0.81 17.67
C PHE A 178 -19.96 1.42 17.44
N ALA A 179 -19.16 0.81 16.57
CA ALA A 179 -17.91 1.37 16.08
C ALA A 179 -18.03 1.61 14.57
N ARG A 180 -17.40 2.67 14.06
CA ARG A 180 -17.21 2.82 12.62
C ARG A 180 -16.03 1.94 12.22
N ALA A 181 -16.21 1.17 11.17
CA ALA A 181 -15.17 0.30 10.62
C ALA A 181 -15.10 0.47 9.11
N ARG A 182 -13.93 0.23 8.53
CA ARG A 182 -13.71 0.24 7.09
C ARG A 182 -13.13 -1.08 6.63
N ASP A 183 -13.75 -1.69 5.64
CA ASP A 183 -13.17 -2.82 4.91
C ASP A 183 -12.75 -2.38 3.49
N GLY A 184 -12.37 -3.34 2.63
CA GLY A 184 -11.97 -3.06 1.26
C GLY A 184 -13.06 -2.44 0.39
N ALA A 185 -14.34 -2.60 0.76
CA ALA A 185 -15.47 -2.08 0.03
C ALA A 185 -15.94 -0.71 0.56
N GLY A 186 -15.66 -0.37 1.82
CA GLY A 186 -15.91 0.98 2.35
C GLY A 186 -16.18 1.02 3.85
N TRP A 187 -16.69 2.15 4.32
CA TRP A 187 -17.07 2.37 5.72
C TRP A 187 -18.44 1.76 6.04
N MET A 188 -18.57 1.29 7.29
CA MET A 188 -19.77 0.71 7.88
C MET A 188 -19.80 0.94 9.39
N HIS A 189 -20.91 0.55 10.04
CA HIS A 189 -20.98 0.38 11.48
C HIS A 189 -20.89 -1.10 11.85
N VAL A 190 -20.19 -1.40 12.95
CA VAL A 190 -20.06 -2.75 13.52
C VAL A 190 -20.51 -2.80 14.97
N ASP A 191 -21.05 -3.95 15.37
CA ASP A 191 -21.40 -4.25 16.75
C ASP A 191 -20.17 -4.58 17.61
N ARG A 192 -20.38 -4.86 18.91
CA ARG A 192 -19.31 -5.22 19.86
C ARG A 192 -18.59 -6.53 19.54
N GLN A 193 -19.13 -7.36 18.65
CA GLN A 193 -18.48 -8.57 18.12
C GLN A 193 -17.77 -8.30 16.79
N GLY A 194 -17.72 -7.03 16.35
CA GLY A 194 -17.13 -6.60 15.09
C GLY A 194 -17.97 -6.99 13.87
N ARG A 195 -19.22 -7.41 14.03
CA ARG A 195 -20.08 -7.77 12.89
C ARG A 195 -20.69 -6.51 12.31
N ALA A 196 -20.65 -6.38 10.99
CA ALA A 196 -21.39 -5.35 10.29
C ALA A 196 -22.87 -5.44 10.66
N ILE A 197 -23.48 -4.33 11.04
CA ILE A 197 -24.91 -4.30 11.40
C ILE A 197 -25.83 -4.18 10.18
N TYR A 198 -25.25 -3.95 8.99
CA TYR A 198 -25.90 -3.95 7.68
C TYR A 198 -24.89 -4.25 6.55
N THR A 199 -25.40 -4.51 5.33
CA THR A 199 -24.58 -4.94 4.17
C THR A 199 -23.98 -3.78 3.37
N ARG A 200 -24.61 -2.61 3.37
CA ARG A 200 -24.15 -1.43 2.60
C ARG A 200 -22.77 -0.95 3.05
N ARG A 201 -22.02 -0.35 2.11
CA ARG A 201 -20.73 0.31 2.32
C ARG A 201 -20.78 1.72 1.78
N PHE A 202 -20.06 2.62 2.45
CA PHE A 202 -20.09 4.04 2.19
C PHE A 202 -18.67 4.59 2.03
N ALA A 203 -18.53 5.68 1.29
CA ALA A 203 -17.27 6.43 1.22
C ALA A 203 -16.90 7.04 2.58
N ALA A 204 -17.91 7.40 3.38
CA ALA A 204 -17.75 7.82 4.78
C ALA A 204 -19.04 7.55 5.57
N VAL A 205 -18.90 7.29 6.87
CA VAL A 205 -20.02 7.24 7.82
C VAL A 205 -19.71 8.11 9.04
N GLU A 206 -20.68 8.84 9.56
CA GLU A 206 -20.62 9.45 10.88
C GLU A 206 -21.12 8.47 11.96
N PRO A 207 -20.73 8.61 13.24
CA PRO A 207 -21.30 7.79 14.31
C PRO A 207 -22.81 7.97 14.42
N PHE A 208 -23.51 6.94 14.92
CA PHE A 208 -24.93 7.07 15.24
C PHE A 208 -25.18 8.08 16.37
N TYR A 209 -26.08 9.03 16.11
CA TYR A 209 -26.66 9.92 17.09
C TYR A 209 -28.19 9.75 17.10
N ASN A 210 -28.72 9.22 18.21
CA ASN A 210 -30.15 8.97 18.39
C ASN A 210 -30.76 8.10 17.28
N GLY A 211 -30.04 7.02 16.90
CA GLY A 211 -30.48 6.04 15.91
C GLY A 211 -30.27 6.42 14.45
N GLN A 212 -29.60 7.55 14.17
CA GLN A 212 -29.35 8.01 12.81
C GLN A 212 -27.89 8.39 12.57
N ALA A 213 -27.41 8.18 11.35
CA ALA A 213 -26.06 8.55 10.94
C ALA A 213 -26.10 9.21 9.55
N ARG A 214 -25.33 10.28 9.37
CA ARG A 214 -25.08 10.83 8.05
C ARG A 214 -23.97 10.03 7.37
N VAL A 215 -24.17 9.73 6.10
CA VAL A 215 -23.22 8.94 5.29
C VAL A 215 -22.99 9.57 3.93
N GLU A 216 -21.81 9.31 3.36
CA GLU A 216 -21.48 9.65 1.98
C GLU A 216 -21.38 8.37 1.16
N ARG A 217 -22.17 8.28 0.09
CA ARG A 217 -22.11 7.20 -0.89
C ARG A 217 -20.85 7.33 -1.76
N HIS A 218 -20.44 6.25 -2.41
CA HIS A 218 -19.27 6.24 -3.30
C HIS A 218 -19.41 7.15 -4.52
N ASP A 219 -20.65 7.42 -4.95
CA ASP A 219 -20.97 8.36 -6.02
C ASP A 219 -20.92 9.84 -5.56
N GLY A 220 -20.53 10.11 -4.31
CA GLY A 220 -20.54 11.42 -3.68
C GLY A 220 -21.93 11.92 -3.29
N GLY A 221 -22.97 11.09 -3.33
CA GLY A 221 -24.27 11.38 -2.73
C GLY A 221 -24.17 11.43 -1.22
N LEU A 222 -25.01 12.25 -0.57
CA LEU A 222 -25.11 12.32 0.89
C LEU A 222 -26.53 11.94 1.32
N GLU A 223 -26.63 11.11 2.34
CA GLU A 223 -27.90 10.70 2.93
C GLU A 223 -27.79 10.51 4.44
N VAL A 224 -28.93 10.48 5.13
CA VAL A 224 -29.07 10.03 6.51
C VAL A 224 -29.65 8.62 6.49
N ILE A 225 -29.06 7.71 7.26
CA ILE A 225 -29.51 6.32 7.41
C ILE A 225 -29.95 6.02 8.85
N ASP A 226 -30.78 5.00 9.02
CA ASP A 226 -31.06 4.39 10.32
C ASP A 226 -30.00 3.32 10.72
N GLU A 227 -30.18 2.69 11.89
CA GLU A 227 -29.28 1.63 12.39
C GLU A 227 -29.32 0.32 11.55
N ARG A 228 -30.27 0.17 10.62
CA ARG A 228 -30.34 -0.92 9.65
C ARG A 228 -29.64 -0.57 8.34
N GLY A 229 -29.14 0.65 8.21
CA GLY A 229 -28.50 1.16 7.00
C GLY A 229 -29.49 1.59 5.92
N ASP A 230 -30.78 1.69 6.25
CA ASP A 230 -31.81 2.10 5.30
C ASP A 230 -31.84 3.64 5.19
N PRO A 231 -31.97 4.20 3.97
CA PRO A 231 -31.99 5.65 3.79
C PRO A 231 -33.27 6.26 4.37
N ILE A 232 -33.11 7.29 5.19
CA ILE A 232 -34.20 8.11 5.76
C ILE A 232 -34.41 9.37 4.92
N VAL A 233 -33.33 10.10 4.61
CA VAL A 233 -33.37 11.37 3.86
C VAL A 233 -32.14 11.48 2.95
N GLU A 234 -32.34 11.85 1.69
CA GLU A 234 -31.25 12.27 0.81
C GLU A 234 -30.94 13.77 1.03
N LEU A 235 -29.67 14.07 1.31
CA LEU A 235 -29.17 15.43 1.55
C LEU A 235 -28.53 16.02 0.29
N ARG A 236 -27.94 15.18 -0.56
CA ARG A 236 -27.29 15.57 -1.82
C ARG A 236 -27.32 14.40 -2.79
N PRO A 237 -27.70 14.61 -4.07
CA PRO A 237 -27.61 13.56 -5.07
C PRO A 237 -26.15 13.20 -5.39
N ALA A 238 -25.96 12.12 -6.13
CA ALA A 238 -24.67 11.70 -6.68
C ALA A 238 -23.93 12.88 -7.34
N ARG A 239 -22.63 13.01 -7.06
CA ARG A 239 -21.72 13.95 -7.74
C ARG A 239 -21.09 13.34 -8.98
N THR A 240 -21.03 12.02 -9.04
CA THR A 240 -20.55 11.28 -10.21
C THR A 240 -21.73 10.64 -10.93
N SER A 241 -21.75 10.75 -12.26
CA SER A 241 -22.70 10.02 -13.08
C SER A 241 -22.11 8.66 -13.43
N GLU A 242 -22.79 7.57 -13.09
CA GLU A 242 -22.41 6.21 -13.51
C GLU A 242 -22.34 6.10 -15.03
N LEU A 243 -23.24 6.80 -15.75
CA LEU A 243 -23.20 6.91 -17.20
C LEU A 243 -21.93 7.61 -17.68
N ALA A 244 -21.50 8.68 -16.99
CA ALA A 244 -20.26 9.37 -17.34
C ALA A 244 -19.02 8.53 -17.01
N ALA A 245 -19.05 7.77 -15.91
CA ALA A 245 -17.97 6.84 -15.54
C ALA A 245 -17.83 5.73 -16.59
N LEU A 246 -18.93 5.05 -16.92
CA LEU A 246 -18.94 4.03 -17.98
C LEU A 246 -18.54 4.63 -19.34
N SER A 247 -19.06 5.81 -19.67
CA SER A 247 -18.66 6.50 -20.91
C SER A 247 -17.17 6.85 -20.93
N ALA A 248 -16.55 7.15 -19.78
CA ALA A 248 -15.12 7.40 -19.68
C ALA A 248 -14.30 6.13 -19.90
N ASP A 249 -14.78 4.98 -19.40
CA ASP A 249 -14.15 3.68 -19.66
C ASP A 249 -14.16 3.32 -21.16
N LEU A 250 -15.27 3.57 -21.86
CA LEU A 250 -15.39 3.34 -23.30
C LEU A 250 -14.35 4.12 -24.12
N VAL A 251 -13.97 5.30 -23.65
CA VAL A 251 -12.96 6.16 -24.28
C VAL A 251 -11.59 6.09 -23.59
N GLY A 252 -11.38 5.10 -22.71
CA GLY A 252 -10.13 4.95 -21.95
C GLY A 252 -8.88 4.88 -22.84
N HIS A 253 -9.02 4.34 -24.06
CA HIS A 253 -7.94 4.29 -25.05
C HIS A 253 -7.42 5.69 -25.47
N TRP A 254 -8.22 6.76 -25.36
CA TRP A 254 -7.74 8.13 -25.59
C TRP A 254 -6.56 8.47 -24.69
N ARG A 255 -6.57 7.96 -23.45
CA ARG A 255 -5.47 8.18 -22.49
C ARG A 255 -4.21 7.47 -22.98
N THR A 256 -4.31 6.18 -23.30
CA THR A 256 -3.20 5.36 -23.82
C THR A 256 -2.59 5.97 -25.09
N ASP A 257 -3.43 6.31 -26.06
CA ASP A 257 -2.98 6.84 -27.35
C ASP A 257 -2.36 8.24 -27.19
N THR A 258 -2.88 9.08 -26.28
CA THR A 258 -2.32 10.41 -25.98
C THR A 258 -0.92 10.30 -25.35
N LEU A 259 -0.75 9.40 -24.38
CA LEU A 259 0.56 9.19 -23.73
C LEU A 259 1.58 8.65 -24.73
N ALA A 260 1.20 7.68 -25.56
CA ALA A 260 2.06 7.12 -26.60
C ALA A 260 2.46 8.17 -27.63
N ALA A 261 1.52 9.02 -28.07
CA ALA A 261 1.83 10.12 -28.98
C ALA A 261 2.83 11.10 -28.36
N ALA A 262 2.63 11.50 -27.10
CA ALA A 262 3.55 12.40 -26.39
C ALA A 262 4.96 11.81 -26.21
N VAL A 263 5.06 10.51 -25.92
CA VAL A 263 6.33 9.77 -25.86
C VAL A 263 6.99 9.73 -27.24
N SER A 264 6.27 9.34 -28.28
CA SER A 264 6.78 9.25 -29.66
C SER A 264 7.29 10.61 -30.18
N LEU A 265 6.64 11.71 -29.78
CA LEU A 265 7.02 13.08 -30.12
C LEU A 265 8.16 13.65 -29.26
N GLY A 266 8.61 12.93 -28.22
CA GLY A 266 9.70 13.35 -27.33
C GLY A 266 9.29 14.47 -26.35
N VAL A 267 7.99 14.62 -26.06
CA VAL A 267 7.49 15.72 -25.22
C VAL A 267 8.09 15.68 -23.82
N PHE A 268 8.15 14.49 -23.19
CA PHE A 268 8.66 14.37 -21.82
C PHE A 268 10.17 14.61 -21.69
N ASP A 269 10.93 14.39 -22.76
CA ASP A 269 12.38 14.56 -22.78
C ASP A 269 12.78 16.03 -22.92
N VAL A 270 11.93 16.86 -23.52
CA VAL A 270 12.18 18.30 -23.71
C VAL A 270 11.64 19.16 -22.56
N LEU A 271 10.75 18.63 -21.72
CA LEU A 271 10.25 19.35 -20.55
C LEU A 271 11.34 19.45 -19.47
N PRO A 272 11.39 20.56 -18.70
CA PRO A 272 10.45 21.69 -18.70
C PRO A 272 10.67 22.70 -19.84
N GLY A 273 9.61 23.37 -20.28
CA GLY A 273 9.72 24.42 -21.31
C GLY A 273 8.41 25.16 -21.62
N ALA A 274 8.52 26.35 -22.20
CA ALA A 274 7.37 27.09 -22.72
C ALA A 274 6.77 26.40 -23.96
N GLU A 275 5.49 26.67 -24.26
CA GLU A 275 4.77 26.03 -25.37
C GLU A 275 5.49 26.17 -26.73
N GLY A 276 6.06 27.34 -27.01
CA GLY A 276 6.84 27.59 -28.24
C GLY A 276 8.09 26.73 -28.33
N PHE A 277 8.80 26.55 -27.21
CA PHE A 277 9.98 25.69 -27.15
C PHE A 277 9.61 24.21 -27.35
N VAL A 278 8.56 23.73 -26.68
CA VAL A 278 8.08 22.35 -26.85
C VAL A 278 7.63 22.11 -28.30
N ALA A 279 6.90 23.07 -28.88
CA ALA A 279 6.46 23.01 -30.27
C ALA A 279 7.63 22.90 -31.25
N GLU A 280 8.67 23.72 -31.08
CA GLU A 280 9.87 23.68 -31.92
C GLU A 280 10.62 22.35 -31.77
N ARG A 281 10.92 21.93 -30.54
CA ARG A 281 11.71 20.73 -30.27
C ARG A 281 11.01 19.43 -30.68
N CYS A 282 9.70 19.36 -30.48
CA CYS A 282 8.89 18.20 -30.87
C CYS A 282 8.35 18.29 -32.31
N ARG A 283 8.72 19.33 -33.07
CA ARG A 283 8.28 19.57 -34.46
C ARG A 283 6.75 19.55 -34.62
N MET A 284 6.06 20.19 -33.68
CA MET A 284 4.60 20.30 -33.66
C MET A 284 4.13 21.74 -33.92
N PRO A 285 3.01 21.94 -34.64
CA PRO A 285 2.35 23.24 -34.67
C PRO A 285 1.93 23.68 -33.26
N LEU A 286 2.12 24.97 -32.94
CA LEU A 286 1.90 25.52 -31.60
C LEU A 286 0.47 25.24 -31.05
N ASP A 287 -0.56 25.34 -31.89
CA ASP A 287 -1.94 25.01 -31.50
C ASP A 287 -2.09 23.53 -31.06
N LYS A 288 -1.47 22.60 -31.81
CA LYS A 288 -1.51 21.17 -31.48
C LYS A 288 -0.71 20.88 -30.22
N THR A 289 0.43 21.55 -30.01
CA THR A 289 1.21 21.46 -28.77
C THR A 289 0.39 21.89 -27.57
N ARG A 290 -0.35 23.00 -27.65
CA ARG A 290 -1.25 23.47 -26.58
C ARG A 290 -2.33 22.46 -26.24
N ARG A 291 -2.97 21.88 -27.27
CA ARG A 291 -4.01 20.85 -27.09
C ARG A 291 -3.45 19.60 -26.41
N LEU A 292 -2.26 19.15 -26.83
CA LEU A 292 -1.59 17.99 -26.24
C LEU A 292 -1.19 18.25 -24.79
N LEU A 293 -0.53 19.37 -24.49
CA LEU A 293 -0.13 19.72 -23.13
C LEU A 293 -1.33 19.85 -22.18
N ARG A 294 -2.45 20.42 -22.65
CA ARG A 294 -3.70 20.46 -21.88
C ARG A 294 -4.23 19.05 -21.58
N ALA A 295 -4.25 18.15 -22.56
CA ALA A 295 -4.68 16.77 -22.35
C ALA A 295 -3.74 16.03 -21.38
N LEU A 296 -2.43 16.20 -21.53
CA LEU A 296 -1.43 15.63 -20.60
C LEU A 296 -1.59 16.18 -19.17
N ALA A 297 -2.02 17.44 -19.03
CA ALA A 297 -2.30 18.04 -17.73
C ALA A 297 -3.56 17.45 -17.07
N GLU A 298 -4.59 17.20 -17.87
CA GLU A 298 -5.80 16.48 -17.42
C GLU A 298 -5.48 15.06 -16.97
N LEU A 299 -4.53 14.39 -17.64
CA LEU A 299 -4.01 13.09 -17.22
C LEU A 299 -3.06 13.17 -16.01
N GLY A 300 -2.75 14.36 -15.51
CA GLY A 300 -1.89 14.58 -14.34
C GLY A 300 -0.40 14.28 -14.57
N VAL A 301 0.05 14.09 -15.81
CA VAL A 301 1.45 13.76 -16.14
C VAL A 301 2.31 14.99 -16.43
N VAL A 302 1.69 16.15 -16.71
CA VAL A 302 2.39 17.44 -16.77
C VAL A 302 1.62 18.50 -15.98
N THR A 303 2.30 19.56 -15.58
CA THR A 303 1.69 20.73 -14.95
C THR A 303 2.24 22.01 -15.55
N ARG A 304 1.42 23.05 -15.54
CA ARG A 304 1.84 24.41 -15.87
C ARG A 304 2.36 25.10 -14.60
N ARG A 305 3.53 25.72 -14.70
CA ARG A 305 4.17 26.49 -13.63
C ARG A 305 3.74 27.95 -13.69
N ASP A 306 3.99 28.68 -12.60
CA ASP A 306 3.64 30.10 -12.46
C ASP A 306 4.36 31.00 -13.50
N ASP A 307 5.56 30.59 -13.93
CA ASP A 307 6.32 31.25 -15.01
C ASP A 307 5.76 30.98 -16.42
N GLY A 308 4.65 30.25 -16.52
CA GLY A 308 3.98 29.90 -17.76
C GLY A 308 4.59 28.71 -18.51
N THR A 309 5.70 28.13 -18.02
CA THR A 309 6.30 26.93 -18.60
C THR A 309 5.54 25.67 -18.19
N TRP A 310 5.70 24.61 -18.98
CA TRP A 310 5.19 23.28 -18.67
C TRP A 310 6.32 22.42 -18.10
N ALA A 311 5.98 21.50 -17.20
CA ALA A 311 6.93 20.54 -16.64
C ALA A 311 6.24 19.20 -16.36
N SER A 312 7.02 18.11 -16.39
CA SER A 312 6.52 16.80 -15.95
C SER A 312 6.17 16.84 -14.46
N THR A 313 5.05 16.23 -14.08
CA THR A 313 4.78 15.89 -12.67
C THR A 313 5.65 14.70 -12.27
N PRO A 314 5.75 14.35 -10.96
CA PRO A 314 6.43 13.12 -10.55
C PRO A 314 5.98 11.88 -11.34
N GLN A 315 4.68 11.74 -11.59
CA GLN A 315 4.14 10.65 -12.41
C GLN A 315 4.58 10.74 -13.88
N GLY A 316 4.61 11.93 -14.48
CA GLY A 316 5.06 12.10 -15.86
C GLY A 316 6.54 11.83 -16.09
N THR A 317 7.39 11.89 -15.05
CA THR A 317 8.82 11.60 -15.21
C THR A 317 9.10 10.16 -15.62
N PHE A 318 8.21 9.21 -15.27
CA PHE A 318 8.31 7.82 -15.73
C PHE A 318 8.15 7.66 -17.25
N LEU A 319 7.65 8.68 -17.97
CA LEU A 319 7.50 8.63 -19.42
C LEU A 319 8.70 9.22 -20.18
N ARG A 320 9.74 9.68 -19.47
CA ARG A 320 11.01 10.09 -20.07
C ARG A 320 11.80 8.86 -20.54
N ALA A 321 12.51 9.00 -21.65
CA ALA A 321 13.32 7.91 -22.19
C ALA A 321 14.53 7.56 -21.30
N ASP A 322 15.04 8.52 -20.53
CA ASP A 322 16.21 8.38 -19.65
C ASP A 322 15.87 7.94 -18.21
N HIS A 323 14.59 7.77 -17.88
CA HIS A 323 14.18 7.36 -16.55
C HIS A 323 14.57 5.89 -16.29
N PRO A 324 15.21 5.55 -15.15
CA PRO A 324 15.63 4.17 -14.85
C PRO A 324 14.48 3.14 -14.83
N LEU A 325 13.28 3.61 -14.50
CA LEU A 325 12.02 2.85 -14.52
C LEU A 325 11.08 3.35 -15.63
N THR A 326 11.63 3.73 -16.78
CA THR A 326 10.84 4.33 -17.86
C THR A 326 9.69 3.41 -18.30
N LEU A 327 8.49 3.96 -18.45
CA LEU A 327 7.30 3.35 -19.04
C LEU A 327 7.07 3.79 -20.49
N ALA A 328 8.04 4.50 -21.10
CA ALA A 328 7.93 4.96 -22.48
C ALA A 328 7.73 3.80 -23.47
N GLY A 329 8.47 2.69 -23.28
CA GLY A 329 8.30 1.46 -24.07
C GLY A 329 6.90 0.87 -23.92
N ALA A 330 6.40 0.80 -22.69
CA ALA A 330 5.04 0.33 -22.41
C ALA A 330 3.96 1.20 -23.07
N ALA A 331 4.08 2.53 -23.00
CA ALA A 331 3.12 3.43 -23.65
C ALA A 331 3.00 3.15 -25.15
N LEU A 332 4.13 2.98 -25.85
CA LEU A 332 4.15 2.68 -27.29
C LEU A 332 3.59 1.29 -27.62
N GLU A 333 3.95 0.28 -26.83
CA GLU A 333 3.55 -1.11 -27.07
C GLU A 333 2.03 -1.31 -26.84
N TYR A 334 1.48 -0.72 -25.77
CA TYR A 334 0.05 -0.78 -25.44
C TYR A 334 -0.82 0.09 -26.35
N ALA A 335 -0.29 1.13 -26.98
CA ALA A 335 -1.00 1.89 -28.02
C ALA A 335 -0.86 1.28 -29.42
N GLY A 336 0.09 0.36 -29.62
CA GLY A 336 0.46 -0.21 -30.92
C GLY A 336 0.15 -1.71 -31.02
N PRO A 337 1.18 -2.58 -31.11
CA PRO A 337 0.99 -4.01 -31.38
C PRO A 337 0.02 -4.73 -30.43
N LEU A 338 0.07 -4.44 -29.13
CA LEU A 338 -0.83 -5.08 -28.17
C LEU A 338 -2.28 -4.59 -28.31
N ARG A 339 -2.48 -3.31 -28.65
CA ARG A 339 -3.81 -2.76 -28.95
C ARG A 339 -4.46 -3.47 -30.12
N GLN A 340 -3.68 -3.82 -31.14
CA GLN A 340 -4.18 -4.56 -32.30
C GLN A 340 -4.71 -5.95 -31.90
N ARG A 341 -4.03 -6.65 -30.99
CA ARG A 341 -4.44 -7.98 -30.51
C ARG A 341 -5.77 -7.93 -29.76
N TRP A 342 -5.98 -6.89 -28.95
CA TRP A 342 -7.25 -6.66 -28.26
C TRP A 342 -8.45 -6.52 -29.22
N THR A 343 -8.25 -6.16 -30.48
CA THR A 343 -9.36 -6.11 -31.47
C THR A 343 -9.95 -7.49 -31.79
N SER A 344 -9.25 -8.58 -31.46
CA SER A 344 -9.73 -9.96 -31.64
C SER A 344 -10.43 -10.55 -30.41
N LEU A 345 -10.62 -9.77 -29.33
CA LEU A 345 -11.16 -10.26 -28.06
C LEU A 345 -12.56 -10.89 -28.21
N GLU A 346 -13.45 -10.29 -28.98
CA GLU A 346 -14.80 -10.86 -29.23
C GLU A 346 -14.72 -12.23 -29.90
N THR A 347 -13.83 -12.36 -30.89
CA THR A 347 -13.56 -13.65 -31.56
C THR A 347 -12.99 -14.67 -30.58
N ALA A 348 -12.06 -14.25 -29.71
CA ALA A 348 -11.46 -15.10 -28.69
C ALA A 348 -12.51 -15.65 -27.71
N LEU A 349 -13.43 -14.79 -27.25
CA LEU A 349 -14.48 -15.16 -26.29
C LEU A 349 -15.54 -16.10 -26.87
N ARG A 350 -15.74 -16.10 -28.20
CA ARG A 350 -16.69 -17.00 -28.87
C ARG A 350 -16.11 -18.36 -29.22
N ALA A 351 -14.78 -18.47 -29.32
CA ALA A 351 -14.13 -19.70 -29.71
C ALA A 351 -14.03 -20.67 -28.53
N GLU A 352 -14.30 -21.96 -28.78
CA GLU A 352 -14.03 -23.02 -27.79
C GLU A 352 -12.52 -23.17 -27.53
N VAL A 353 -11.72 -23.02 -28.57
CA VAL A 353 -10.26 -22.94 -28.51
C VAL A 353 -9.82 -21.76 -29.37
N PHE A 354 -9.30 -20.72 -28.72
CA PHE A 354 -8.72 -19.57 -29.40
C PHE A 354 -7.20 -19.72 -29.52
N ARG A 355 -6.65 -19.46 -30.71
CA ARG A 355 -5.20 -19.40 -30.94
C ARG A 355 -4.90 -18.08 -31.66
N PRO A 356 -4.36 -17.07 -30.96
CA PRO A 356 -3.98 -15.82 -31.62
C PRO A 356 -2.76 -16.04 -32.54
N ASP A 357 -2.49 -15.05 -33.39
CA ASP A 357 -1.24 -15.02 -34.14
C ASP A 357 -0.05 -15.03 -33.18
N ASP A 358 0.97 -15.83 -33.47
CA ASP A 358 2.15 -16.04 -32.61
C ASP A 358 2.89 -14.71 -32.35
N ILE A 359 2.77 -14.20 -31.12
CA ILE A 359 3.46 -12.98 -30.69
C ILE A 359 4.97 -13.15 -30.65
N PHE A 360 5.47 -14.32 -30.25
CA PHE A 360 6.91 -14.53 -30.13
C PHE A 360 7.56 -14.48 -31.51
N ARG A 361 6.91 -15.07 -32.53
CA ARG A 361 7.34 -14.96 -33.93
C ARG A 361 7.25 -13.54 -34.48
N GLU A 362 6.21 -12.79 -34.13
CA GLU A 362 6.05 -11.39 -34.52
C GLU A 362 7.13 -10.51 -33.88
N VAL A 363 7.40 -10.69 -32.60
CA VAL A 363 8.42 -9.97 -31.85
C VAL A 363 9.82 -10.28 -32.38
N SER A 364 10.08 -11.54 -32.74
CA SER A 364 11.37 -11.97 -33.32
C SER A 364 11.52 -11.66 -34.81
N SER A 365 10.56 -10.96 -35.43
CA SER A 365 10.58 -10.68 -36.88
C SER A 365 11.69 -9.70 -37.28
N SER A 366 12.15 -8.84 -36.37
CA SER A 366 13.30 -7.96 -36.57
C SER A 366 13.99 -7.59 -35.25
N PRO A 367 15.28 -7.24 -35.27
CA PRO A 367 16.00 -6.76 -34.08
C PRO A 367 15.38 -5.49 -33.47
N GLU A 368 14.81 -4.59 -34.28
CA GLU A 368 14.12 -3.39 -33.82
C GLU A 368 12.85 -3.73 -33.03
N ARG A 369 12.02 -4.63 -33.58
CA ARG A 369 10.77 -5.06 -32.95
C ARG A 369 11.05 -5.80 -31.65
N CYS A 370 12.02 -6.71 -31.66
CA CYS A 370 12.42 -7.47 -30.47
C CYS A 370 12.90 -6.53 -29.36
N ARG A 371 13.76 -5.55 -29.67
CA ARG A 371 14.20 -4.53 -28.71
C ARG A 371 13.06 -3.67 -28.17
N ALA A 372 12.10 -3.28 -29.02
CA ALA A 372 10.97 -2.47 -28.60
C ALA A 372 10.05 -3.22 -27.61
N HIS A 373 9.74 -4.48 -27.90
CA HIS A 373 8.93 -5.33 -27.02
C HIS A 373 9.63 -5.58 -25.67
N HIS A 374 10.91 -5.96 -25.71
CA HIS A 374 11.69 -6.23 -24.50
C HIS A 374 11.90 -4.98 -23.64
N ARG A 375 11.99 -3.78 -24.23
CA ARG A 375 12.03 -2.53 -23.47
C ARG A 375 10.76 -2.34 -22.64
N MET A 376 9.58 -2.69 -23.16
CA MET A 376 8.32 -2.65 -22.40
C MET A 376 8.34 -3.66 -21.25
N LEU A 377 8.75 -4.91 -21.51
CA LEU A 377 8.81 -5.94 -20.46
C LEU A 377 9.80 -5.55 -19.35
N GLU A 378 10.95 -5.01 -19.72
CA GLU A 378 11.98 -4.54 -18.79
C GLU A 378 11.48 -3.42 -17.87
N SER A 379 10.62 -2.51 -18.37
CA SER A 379 9.99 -1.46 -17.56
C SER A 379 9.27 -2.00 -16.32
N TYR A 380 8.50 -3.07 -16.50
CA TYR A 380 7.77 -3.71 -15.40
C TYR A 380 8.69 -4.59 -14.57
N ALA A 381 9.58 -5.36 -15.21
CA ALA A 381 10.52 -6.24 -14.53
C ALA A 381 11.40 -5.50 -13.50
N ARG A 382 11.90 -4.30 -13.85
CA ARG A 382 12.74 -3.49 -12.95
C ARG A 382 12.01 -3.07 -11.66
N HIS A 383 10.73 -2.73 -11.77
CA HIS A 383 9.91 -2.34 -10.63
C HIS A 383 9.47 -3.56 -9.81
N ASP A 384 8.98 -4.61 -10.49
CA ASP A 384 8.30 -5.71 -9.82
C ASP A 384 9.27 -6.71 -9.18
N TYR A 385 10.46 -6.89 -9.77
CA TYR A 385 11.39 -7.95 -9.37
C TYR A 385 12.39 -7.56 -8.27
N GLU A 386 12.79 -6.29 -8.14
CA GLU A 386 13.74 -5.88 -7.08
C GLU A 386 13.31 -6.28 -5.66
N PRO A 387 12.07 -5.98 -5.20
CA PRO A 387 11.59 -6.44 -3.90
C PRO A 387 11.29 -7.94 -3.89
N LEU A 388 10.99 -8.54 -5.05
CA LEU A 388 10.60 -9.94 -5.16
C LEU A 388 11.75 -10.92 -4.89
N VAL A 389 13.00 -10.53 -5.19
CA VAL A 389 14.16 -11.41 -4.98
C VAL A 389 14.26 -11.89 -3.53
N ASP A 390 13.87 -11.07 -2.55
CA ASP A 390 13.90 -11.45 -1.12
C ASP A 390 12.92 -12.58 -0.78
N HIS A 391 11.93 -12.81 -1.65
CA HIS A 391 10.93 -13.86 -1.51
C HIS A 391 11.28 -15.11 -2.31
N LEU A 392 12.29 -15.08 -3.17
CA LEU A 392 12.74 -16.28 -3.87
C LEU A 392 13.44 -17.22 -2.88
N PRO A 393 13.26 -18.54 -3.00
CA PRO A 393 13.83 -19.48 -2.03
C PRO A 393 15.32 -19.73 -2.28
N ILE A 394 16.14 -18.73 -2.61
CA ILE A 394 17.56 -18.89 -3.02
C ILE A 394 18.44 -19.22 -1.82
N ARG A 395 19.33 -20.20 -1.98
CA ARG A 395 20.34 -20.60 -1.01
C ARG A 395 21.72 -20.15 -1.49
N ALA A 396 22.64 -19.93 -0.55
CA ALA A 396 24.01 -19.56 -0.87
C ALA A 396 24.69 -20.67 -1.71
N GLY A 397 25.29 -20.28 -2.84
CA GLY A 397 25.97 -21.19 -3.74
C GLY A 397 25.08 -21.89 -4.77
N ASP A 398 23.78 -21.58 -4.81
CA ASP A 398 22.87 -22.17 -5.81
C ASP A 398 23.31 -21.85 -7.25
N VAL A 399 23.10 -22.80 -8.15
CA VAL A 399 22.93 -22.52 -9.57
C VAL A 399 21.46 -22.24 -9.83
N VAL A 400 21.14 -20.98 -10.15
CA VAL A 400 19.79 -20.50 -10.46
C VAL A 400 19.62 -20.41 -11.97
N VAL A 401 18.52 -20.94 -12.48
CA VAL A 401 18.10 -20.77 -13.88
C VAL A 401 16.90 -19.84 -13.92
N ASP A 402 17.00 -18.76 -14.68
CA ASP A 402 15.89 -17.84 -15.02
C ASP A 402 15.38 -18.23 -16.40
N ALA A 403 14.32 -19.04 -16.45
CA ALA A 403 13.80 -19.61 -17.68
C ALA A 403 12.75 -18.67 -18.28
N GLY A 404 12.99 -18.21 -19.51
CA GLY A 404 12.23 -17.11 -20.13
C GLY A 404 12.60 -15.75 -19.52
N GLY A 405 13.86 -15.59 -19.10
CA GLY A 405 14.31 -14.43 -18.32
C GLY A 405 14.44 -13.12 -19.12
N GLY A 406 14.13 -13.13 -20.42
CA GLY A 406 14.14 -12.00 -21.32
C GLY A 406 15.51 -11.32 -21.35
N THR A 407 15.53 -10.03 -21.00
CA THR A 407 16.76 -9.24 -20.96
C THR A 407 17.68 -9.58 -19.78
N GLY A 408 17.25 -10.45 -18.86
CA GLY A 408 17.99 -10.82 -17.64
C GLY A 408 17.84 -9.81 -16.50
N ALA A 409 16.75 -9.04 -16.47
CA ALA A 409 16.49 -8.07 -15.40
C ALA A 409 16.37 -8.74 -14.02
N LEU A 410 15.58 -9.81 -13.92
CA LEU A 410 15.45 -10.60 -12.68
C LEU A 410 16.80 -11.21 -12.28
N ALA A 411 17.46 -11.88 -13.23
CA ALA A 411 18.78 -12.46 -13.03
C ALA A 411 19.81 -11.46 -12.48
N SER A 412 19.78 -10.21 -12.95
CA SER A 412 20.67 -9.13 -12.46
C SER A 412 20.43 -8.79 -10.99
N PHE A 413 19.17 -8.74 -10.55
CA PHE A 413 18.86 -8.52 -9.13
C PHE A 413 19.23 -9.72 -8.26
N ILE A 414 19.05 -10.95 -8.77
CA ILE A 414 19.47 -12.16 -8.07
C ILE A 414 20.99 -12.14 -7.83
N VAL A 415 21.76 -11.87 -8.88
CA VAL A 415 23.23 -11.72 -8.85
C VAL A 415 23.66 -10.69 -7.81
N ALA A 416 23.01 -9.51 -7.79
CA ALA A 416 23.35 -8.44 -6.86
C ALA A 416 23.08 -8.80 -5.38
N LYS A 417 21.96 -9.49 -5.09
CA LYS A 417 21.58 -9.88 -3.72
C LYS A 417 22.20 -11.19 -3.25
N HIS A 418 22.55 -12.09 -4.17
CA HIS A 418 23.12 -13.41 -3.90
C HIS A 418 24.44 -13.61 -4.65
N PRO A 419 25.51 -12.87 -4.29
CA PRO A 419 26.78 -12.87 -5.04
C PRO A 419 27.53 -14.20 -5.02
N SER A 420 27.17 -15.12 -4.11
CA SER A 420 27.70 -16.48 -4.06
C SER A 420 27.08 -17.43 -5.09
N SER A 421 25.96 -17.05 -5.69
CA SER A 421 25.16 -17.91 -6.56
C SER A 421 25.46 -17.63 -8.03
N ARG A 422 25.34 -18.65 -8.88
CA ARG A 422 25.49 -18.51 -10.34
C ARG A 422 24.11 -18.46 -10.97
N VAL A 423 23.87 -17.50 -11.87
CA VAL A 423 22.60 -17.35 -12.57
C VAL A 423 22.77 -17.61 -14.06
N VAL A 424 21.88 -18.41 -14.64
CA VAL A 424 21.83 -18.69 -16.08
C VAL A 424 20.45 -18.29 -16.61
N VAL A 425 20.40 -17.38 -17.55
CA VAL A 425 19.17 -16.99 -18.25
C VAL A 425 19.00 -17.91 -19.47
N LEU A 426 17.84 -18.54 -19.59
CA LEU A 426 17.43 -19.27 -20.80
C LEU A 426 16.41 -18.43 -21.55
N ASP A 427 16.65 -18.14 -22.82
CA ASP A 427 15.66 -17.48 -23.68
C ASP A 427 15.88 -17.80 -25.17
N LEU A 428 14.95 -17.40 -26.02
CA LEU A 428 15.02 -17.60 -27.47
C LEU A 428 16.23 -16.89 -28.09
N PRO A 429 16.78 -17.42 -29.20
CA PRO A 429 17.84 -16.75 -29.95
C PRO A 429 17.46 -15.33 -30.35
N GLY A 430 18.39 -14.38 -30.19
CA GLY A 430 18.20 -12.98 -30.58
C GLY A 430 17.47 -12.08 -29.57
N VAL A 431 17.11 -12.60 -28.38
CA VAL A 431 16.64 -11.77 -27.26
C VAL A 431 17.80 -10.92 -26.72
N PRO A 432 17.63 -9.58 -26.61
CA PRO A 432 18.73 -8.70 -26.21
C PRO A 432 19.03 -8.84 -24.71
N ALA A 433 20.25 -9.24 -24.37
CA ALA A 433 20.74 -9.15 -22.99
C ALA A 433 20.84 -7.68 -22.54
N ALA A 434 20.40 -7.37 -21.32
CA ALA A 434 20.49 -6.02 -20.75
C ALA A 434 21.95 -5.57 -20.54
N ALA A 435 22.84 -6.52 -20.23
CA ALA A 435 24.27 -6.28 -20.06
C ALA A 435 25.04 -6.77 -21.29
N ILE A 436 25.76 -5.85 -21.96
CA ILE A 436 26.69 -6.19 -23.04
C ILE A 436 27.83 -7.05 -22.51
N GLU A 437 28.30 -6.75 -21.29
CA GLU A 437 29.28 -7.52 -20.54
C GLU A 437 28.64 -7.94 -19.20
N PRO A 438 27.99 -9.11 -19.14
CA PRO A 438 27.38 -9.58 -17.90
C PRO A 438 28.45 -9.90 -16.85
N PRO A 439 28.13 -9.74 -15.55
CA PRO A 439 29.07 -10.10 -14.48
C PRO A 439 29.45 -11.60 -14.56
N PRO A 440 30.61 -12.02 -14.03
CA PRO A 440 31.14 -13.38 -14.24
C PRO A 440 30.21 -14.55 -13.81
N HIS A 441 29.24 -14.27 -12.95
CA HIS A 441 28.28 -15.22 -12.40
C HIS A 441 26.90 -15.14 -13.06
N LEU A 442 26.75 -14.36 -14.15
CA LEU A 442 25.58 -14.29 -15.00
C LEU A 442 25.93 -14.78 -16.41
N ALA A 443 25.21 -15.78 -16.89
CA ALA A 443 25.35 -16.28 -18.26
C ALA A 443 23.98 -16.28 -18.97
N PHE A 444 24.02 -16.14 -20.30
CA PHE A 444 22.85 -16.26 -21.18
C PHE A 444 23.03 -17.48 -22.07
N VAL A 445 21.98 -18.27 -22.22
CA VAL A 445 21.96 -19.47 -23.07
C VAL A 445 20.74 -19.42 -23.96
N GLU A 446 20.98 -19.37 -25.27
CA GLU A 446 19.92 -19.39 -26.27
C GLU A 446 19.32 -20.79 -26.39
N THR A 447 18.00 -20.91 -26.18
CA THR A 447 17.27 -22.17 -26.26
C THR A 447 15.77 -21.94 -26.41
N ASN A 448 15.06 -22.90 -27.00
CA ASN A 448 13.61 -22.94 -26.94
C ASN A 448 13.19 -23.72 -25.68
N LEU A 449 12.39 -23.10 -24.81
CA LEU A 449 11.98 -23.73 -23.54
C LEU A 449 11.12 -24.99 -23.72
N PHE A 450 10.56 -25.23 -24.92
CA PHE A 450 9.86 -26.48 -25.25
C PHE A 450 10.78 -27.62 -25.71
N ASP A 451 12.08 -27.36 -25.86
CA ASP A 451 13.12 -28.36 -26.08
C ASP A 451 13.80 -28.73 -24.75
N PRO A 452 14.58 -29.82 -24.68
CA PRO A 452 15.35 -30.16 -23.47
C PRO A 452 16.35 -29.05 -23.10
N TRP A 453 16.32 -28.61 -21.83
CA TRP A 453 17.16 -27.50 -21.37
C TRP A 453 18.62 -27.93 -21.17
N PRO A 454 19.61 -27.24 -21.75
CA PRO A 454 21.03 -27.63 -21.70
C PRO A 454 21.72 -27.23 -20.39
N VAL A 455 21.02 -27.31 -19.25
CA VAL A 455 21.48 -26.83 -17.95
C VAL A 455 21.06 -27.76 -16.82
N SER A 456 21.73 -27.65 -15.68
CA SER A 456 21.34 -28.30 -14.43
C SER A 456 21.40 -27.31 -13.27
N ALA A 457 20.33 -27.21 -12.50
CA ALA A 457 20.12 -26.12 -11.54
C ALA A 457 19.61 -26.60 -10.16
N ASP A 458 19.92 -25.82 -9.13
CA ASP A 458 19.42 -25.98 -7.76
C ASP A 458 18.07 -25.26 -7.58
N LEU A 459 17.86 -24.19 -8.34
CA LEU A 459 16.62 -23.44 -8.43
C LEU A 459 16.32 -23.09 -9.89
N ILE A 460 15.09 -23.34 -10.33
CA ILE A 460 14.55 -22.81 -11.58
C ILE A 460 13.51 -21.77 -11.24
N VAL A 461 13.58 -20.60 -11.87
CA VAL A 461 12.60 -19.53 -11.75
C VAL A 461 11.87 -19.40 -13.09
N LEU A 462 10.54 -19.41 -13.04
CA LEU A 462 9.63 -19.16 -14.15
C LEU A 462 8.83 -17.90 -13.79
N ALA A 463 9.27 -16.75 -14.26
CA ALA A 463 8.67 -15.47 -13.91
C ALA A 463 7.89 -14.89 -15.09
N ARG A 464 6.55 -14.87 -14.97
CA ARG A 464 5.64 -14.46 -16.06
C ARG A 464 5.89 -15.25 -17.34
N VAL A 465 5.83 -16.57 -17.23
CA VAL A 465 6.10 -17.49 -18.35
C VAL A 465 4.94 -18.44 -18.56
N LEU A 466 4.51 -19.15 -17.52
CA LEU A 466 3.44 -20.13 -17.62
C LEU A 466 2.10 -19.48 -17.98
N HIS A 467 1.90 -18.22 -17.58
CA HIS A 467 0.68 -17.48 -17.89
C HIS A 467 0.49 -17.20 -19.39
N ASP A 468 1.55 -17.26 -20.21
CA ASP A 468 1.46 -17.10 -21.66
C ASP A 468 0.89 -18.34 -22.37
N TRP A 469 0.72 -19.44 -21.63
CA TRP A 469 0.44 -20.75 -22.19
C TRP A 469 -0.82 -21.38 -21.62
N ASP A 470 -1.48 -22.21 -22.42
CA ASP A 470 -2.52 -23.13 -21.94
C ASP A 470 -1.92 -24.19 -20.99
N ASP A 471 -2.78 -24.98 -20.36
CA ASP A 471 -2.33 -25.98 -19.37
C ASP A 471 -1.46 -27.07 -19.98
N VAL A 472 -1.69 -27.48 -21.24
CA VAL A 472 -0.90 -28.51 -21.92
C VAL A 472 0.54 -28.04 -22.09
N HIS A 473 0.72 -26.82 -22.56
CA HIS A 473 2.02 -26.20 -22.77
C HIS A 473 2.71 -25.84 -21.45
N ALA A 474 1.97 -25.31 -20.47
CA ALA A 474 2.51 -25.02 -19.14
C ALA A 474 3.01 -26.29 -18.43
N ILE A 475 2.27 -27.40 -18.51
CA ILE A 475 2.72 -28.70 -17.97
C ILE A 475 4.00 -29.16 -18.67
N ARG A 476 4.10 -29.02 -20.00
CA ARG A 476 5.31 -29.38 -20.75
C ARG A 476 6.52 -28.58 -20.29
N LEU A 477 6.37 -27.26 -20.11
CA LEU A 477 7.44 -26.40 -19.58
C LEU A 477 7.86 -26.81 -18.17
N LEU A 478 6.89 -27.13 -17.30
CA LEU A 478 7.15 -27.63 -15.94
C LEU A 478 7.89 -28.99 -15.95
N ILE A 479 7.60 -29.88 -16.90
CA ILE A 479 8.33 -31.14 -17.07
C ILE A 479 9.79 -30.88 -17.47
N HIS A 480 10.05 -29.97 -18.41
CA HIS A 480 11.43 -29.59 -18.79
C HIS A 480 12.16 -28.95 -17.61
N ALA A 481 11.50 -28.06 -16.87
CA ALA A 481 12.04 -27.49 -15.65
C ALA A 481 12.41 -28.58 -14.64
N ARG A 482 11.49 -29.48 -14.32
CA ARG A 482 11.73 -30.60 -13.40
C ARG A 482 12.92 -31.45 -13.83
N ASN A 483 13.04 -31.75 -15.12
CA ASN A 483 14.12 -32.58 -15.65
C ASN A 483 15.50 -31.88 -15.59
N ALA A 484 15.54 -30.55 -15.53
CA ALA A 484 16.77 -29.77 -15.36
C ALA A 484 17.17 -29.57 -13.90
N LEU A 485 16.37 -30.02 -12.92
CA LEU A 485 16.72 -29.92 -11.51
C LEU A 485 17.79 -30.93 -11.10
N LYS A 486 18.73 -30.49 -10.27
CA LYS A 486 19.58 -31.37 -9.47
C LYS A 486 18.75 -32.04 -8.35
N PRO A 487 19.25 -33.15 -7.76
CA PRO A 487 18.64 -33.72 -6.55
C PRO A 487 18.47 -32.65 -5.45
N GLY A 488 17.25 -32.53 -4.91
CA GLY A 488 16.91 -31.51 -3.91
C GLY A 488 16.64 -30.11 -4.47
N GLY A 489 16.62 -29.97 -5.80
CA GLY A 489 16.26 -28.74 -6.49
C GLY A 489 14.78 -28.36 -6.35
N ARG A 490 14.47 -27.10 -6.68
CA ARG A 490 13.13 -26.53 -6.55
C ARG A 490 12.78 -25.60 -7.71
N ILE A 491 11.50 -25.37 -7.93
CA ILE A 491 10.97 -24.43 -8.92
C ILE A 491 10.27 -23.30 -8.18
N ALA A 492 10.56 -22.06 -8.54
CA ALA A 492 9.83 -20.88 -8.13
C ALA A 492 9.05 -20.32 -9.32
N ILE A 493 7.72 -20.29 -9.21
CA ILE A 493 6.83 -19.67 -10.19
C ILE A 493 6.46 -18.29 -9.66
N VAL A 494 6.63 -17.27 -10.50
CA VAL A 494 6.39 -15.86 -10.15
C VAL A 494 5.36 -15.27 -11.09
N GLU A 495 4.09 -15.30 -10.67
CA GLU A 495 2.94 -14.89 -11.50
C GLU A 495 1.84 -14.22 -10.67
N MET A 496 0.89 -13.59 -11.34
CA MET A 496 -0.30 -13.07 -10.68
C MET A 496 -1.26 -14.23 -10.40
N VAL A 497 -1.35 -14.63 -9.13
CA VAL A 497 -2.26 -15.70 -8.72
C VAL A 497 -3.64 -15.11 -8.43
N LEU A 498 -4.65 -15.59 -9.16
CA LEU A 498 -6.04 -15.17 -8.99
C LEU A 498 -6.62 -15.71 -7.68
N ASP A 499 -7.48 -14.90 -7.06
CA ASP A 499 -8.30 -15.35 -5.92
C ASP A 499 -9.49 -16.16 -6.43
N GLU A 500 -9.79 -17.28 -5.75
CA GLU A 500 -10.85 -18.23 -6.16
C GLU A 500 -12.24 -17.58 -6.27
N ASP A 501 -12.56 -16.69 -5.32
CA ASP A 501 -13.86 -16.00 -5.25
C ASP A 501 -13.74 -14.50 -5.54
N GLY A 502 -12.61 -14.07 -6.10
CA GLY A 502 -12.29 -12.66 -6.36
C GLY A 502 -12.50 -12.25 -7.81
N HIS A 503 -12.55 -10.93 -8.04
CA HIS A 503 -12.63 -10.34 -9.38
C HIS A 503 -11.31 -9.71 -9.84
N GLY A 504 -10.33 -9.63 -8.94
CA GLY A 504 -9.03 -9.01 -9.20
C GLY A 504 -8.26 -9.78 -10.28
N GLY A 505 -7.62 -9.06 -11.20
CA GLY A 505 -6.81 -9.65 -12.27
C GLY A 505 -7.57 -9.99 -13.56
N GLY A 506 -8.91 -9.93 -13.59
CA GLY A 506 -9.69 -10.35 -14.76
C GLY A 506 -9.36 -9.62 -16.07
N LEU A 507 -9.05 -8.33 -16.04
CA LEU A 507 -8.61 -7.60 -17.24
C LEU A 507 -7.22 -8.05 -17.75
N CYS A 508 -6.32 -8.45 -16.85
CA CYS A 508 -5.01 -9.01 -17.22
C CYS A 508 -5.17 -10.43 -17.77
N ASP A 509 -6.09 -11.22 -17.23
CA ASP A 509 -6.40 -12.54 -17.77
C ASP A 509 -6.95 -12.45 -19.20
N LEU A 510 -7.88 -11.52 -19.46
CA LEU A 510 -8.34 -11.22 -20.82
C LEU A 510 -7.21 -10.71 -21.73
N HIS A 511 -6.23 -9.99 -21.17
CA HIS A 511 -5.05 -9.57 -21.92
C HIS A 511 -4.25 -10.79 -22.42
N LEU A 512 -3.97 -11.76 -21.54
CA LEU A 512 -3.26 -12.98 -21.93
C LEU A 512 -4.04 -13.80 -22.95
N LEU A 513 -5.36 -13.96 -22.75
CA LEU A 513 -6.21 -14.63 -23.73
C LEU A 513 -6.10 -13.97 -25.12
N ALA A 514 -6.21 -12.65 -25.19
CA ALA A 514 -6.17 -11.91 -26.44
C ALA A 514 -4.77 -11.92 -27.10
N VAL A 515 -3.70 -11.92 -26.29
CA VAL A 515 -2.33 -11.73 -26.79
C VAL A 515 -1.62 -13.03 -27.10
N THR A 516 -1.67 -14.00 -26.19
CA THR A 516 -0.96 -15.28 -26.28
C THR A 516 -1.90 -16.49 -26.35
N GLY A 517 -3.17 -16.33 -25.97
CA GLY A 517 -4.08 -17.45 -25.76
C GLY A 517 -3.82 -18.14 -24.42
N GLY A 518 -2.95 -17.55 -23.59
CA GLY A 518 -2.66 -17.97 -22.24
C GLY A 518 -3.74 -17.55 -21.24
N ARG A 519 -3.41 -17.67 -19.96
CA ARG A 519 -4.31 -17.39 -18.84
C ARG A 519 -3.57 -17.18 -17.53
N GLU A 520 -4.15 -16.36 -16.68
CA GLU A 520 -3.84 -16.33 -15.26
C GLU A 520 -4.52 -17.53 -14.56
N ARG A 521 -3.99 -17.91 -13.40
CA ARG A 521 -4.38 -19.16 -12.71
C ARG A 521 -4.61 -18.91 -11.24
N THR A 522 -5.56 -19.65 -10.67
CA THR A 522 -5.72 -19.70 -9.20
C THR A 522 -4.66 -20.60 -8.58
N ARG A 523 -4.56 -20.58 -7.24
CA ARG A 523 -3.71 -21.51 -6.48
C ARG A 523 -4.03 -22.97 -6.81
N ARG A 524 -5.31 -23.33 -6.90
CA ARG A 524 -5.75 -24.70 -7.24
C ARG A 524 -5.39 -25.10 -8.67
N ASP A 525 -5.46 -24.16 -9.60
CA ASP A 525 -5.02 -24.40 -10.98
C ASP A 525 -3.53 -24.74 -11.03
N PHE A 526 -2.69 -24.00 -10.29
CA PHE A 526 -1.27 -24.29 -10.18
C PHE A 526 -1.00 -25.66 -9.55
N GLU A 527 -1.68 -26.02 -8.46
CA GLU A 527 -1.56 -27.34 -7.84
C GLU A 527 -1.82 -28.46 -8.86
N ARG A 528 -2.87 -28.32 -9.66
CA ARG A 528 -3.25 -29.30 -10.70
C ARG A 528 -2.20 -29.44 -11.80
N ILE A 529 -1.67 -28.34 -12.37
CA ILE A 529 -0.66 -28.43 -13.42
C ILE A 529 0.70 -28.89 -12.88
N LEU A 530 1.03 -28.56 -11.63
CA LEU A 530 2.22 -29.06 -10.95
C LEU A 530 2.13 -30.57 -10.73
N ASP A 531 1.01 -31.07 -10.20
CA ASP A 531 0.78 -32.49 -9.98
C ASP A 531 0.89 -33.28 -11.30
N ALA A 532 0.30 -32.77 -12.38
CA ALA A 532 0.40 -33.37 -13.72
C ALA A 532 1.85 -33.37 -14.26
N ALA A 533 2.67 -32.41 -13.85
CA ALA A 533 4.09 -32.36 -14.17
C ALA A 533 4.97 -33.18 -13.19
N GLY A 534 4.38 -33.92 -12.25
CA GLY A 534 5.11 -34.68 -11.22
C GLY A 534 5.89 -33.79 -10.25
N LEU A 535 5.31 -32.63 -9.92
CA LEU A 535 5.77 -31.67 -8.94
C LEU A 535 4.71 -31.53 -7.85
N ARG A 536 5.10 -31.01 -6.69
CA ARG A 536 4.19 -30.70 -5.59
C ARG A 536 4.44 -29.29 -5.08
N LEU A 537 3.37 -28.51 -4.93
CA LEU A 537 3.42 -27.19 -4.31
C LEU A 537 3.73 -27.33 -2.80
N VAL A 538 4.74 -26.62 -2.31
CA VAL A 538 5.16 -26.67 -0.90
C VAL A 538 5.01 -25.35 -0.17
N GLN A 539 5.00 -24.22 -0.90
CA GLN A 539 4.90 -22.90 -0.31
C GLN A 539 4.28 -21.90 -1.27
N GLU A 540 3.52 -20.97 -0.74
CA GLU A 540 3.11 -19.73 -1.41
C GLU A 540 3.59 -18.55 -0.55
N ARG A 541 4.13 -17.52 -1.21
CA ARG A 541 4.62 -16.30 -0.56
C ARG A 541 3.98 -15.09 -1.24
N THR A 542 3.25 -14.29 -0.47
CA THR A 542 2.82 -12.96 -0.91
C THR A 542 4.04 -12.05 -0.98
N THR A 543 4.07 -11.18 -1.99
CA THR A 543 5.12 -10.17 -2.15
C THR A 543 4.53 -8.77 -2.03
N PRO A 544 5.37 -7.72 -1.88
CA PRO A 544 4.94 -6.33 -1.93
C PRO A 544 4.46 -5.89 -3.32
N SER A 545 4.75 -6.66 -4.38
CA SER A 545 4.33 -6.41 -5.75
C SER A 545 3.13 -7.29 -6.14
N LEU A 546 2.53 -7.03 -7.31
CA LEU A 546 1.37 -7.78 -7.83
C LEU A 546 1.57 -9.31 -7.86
N PRO A 547 2.73 -9.87 -8.30
CA PRO A 547 2.91 -11.32 -8.36
C PRO A 547 3.12 -11.97 -6.98
N ARG A 548 2.75 -13.25 -6.88
CA ARG A 548 3.10 -14.13 -5.75
C ARG A 548 4.21 -15.09 -6.16
N VAL A 549 4.92 -15.63 -5.18
CA VAL A 549 5.93 -16.68 -5.42
C VAL A 549 5.37 -18.02 -4.96
N LEU A 550 5.21 -18.95 -5.88
CA LEU A 550 4.85 -20.35 -5.61
C LEU A 550 6.09 -21.22 -5.69
N VAL A 551 6.37 -22.00 -4.65
CA VAL A 551 7.53 -22.89 -4.59
C VAL A 551 7.05 -24.33 -4.72
N ALA A 552 7.57 -25.01 -5.73
CA ALA A 552 7.30 -26.42 -6.01
C ALA A 552 8.58 -27.26 -5.98
N VAL A 553 8.44 -28.54 -5.68
CA VAL A 553 9.53 -29.53 -5.68
C VAL A 553 9.09 -30.79 -6.43
N PRO A 554 10.03 -31.61 -6.94
CA PRO A 554 9.68 -32.96 -7.44
C PRO A 554 8.85 -33.74 -6.43
N ALA A 555 7.79 -34.41 -6.93
CA ALA A 555 6.83 -35.15 -6.12
C ALA A 555 7.42 -36.39 -5.43
#